data_AF-A0A7J9Y6I9-F1
#
_entry.id   AF-A0A7J9Y6I9-F1
#
_cell.length_a   1.000
_cell.length_b   1.000
_cell.length_c   1.000
_cell.angle_alpha   90.00
_cell.angle_beta   90.00
_cell.angle_gamma   90.00
#
_symmetry.space_group_name_H-M   'P 1'
#
loop_
_entity.id
_entity.type
_entity.pdbx_description
1 polymer ?
#
loop_
_entity_poly.entity_id
_entity_poly.type
_entity_poly.pdbx_seq_one_letter_code
_entity_poly.pdbx_strand_id
1 'polypeptide(L)'
;MVAPFTGLATSSITGLVGRACARARVARFGPHGIRHAAACELLAGGASMTEIGQLLRHAQERTTAIYAKVDRARLAGLAAPCPTGAAR
;
A
#
# COMPACT_ATOMS: atom_id res chain seq x y z
N MET A 1 26.50 -17.13 16.13
CA MET A 1 25.40 -16.16 16.31
C MET A 1 24.26 -16.86 17.01
N VAL A 2 23.92 -16.46 18.23
CA VAL A 2 22.71 -16.95 18.92
C VAL A 2 21.50 -16.27 18.26
N ALA A 3 20.56 -17.07 17.77
CA ALA A 3 19.30 -16.55 17.25
C ALA A 3 18.49 -15.93 18.40
N PRO A 4 17.75 -14.83 18.16
CA PRO A 4 16.91 -14.22 19.18
C PRO A 4 15.93 -15.24 19.78
N PHE A 5 15.82 -15.28 21.10
CA PHE A 5 14.91 -16.19 21.81
C PHE A 5 13.42 -15.90 21.54
N THR A 6 13.09 -14.71 21.01
CA THR A 6 11.74 -14.31 20.63
C THR A 6 11.77 -13.49 19.33
N GLY A 7 10.65 -13.53 18.58
CA GLY A 7 10.50 -12.72 17.38
C GLY A 7 10.56 -11.22 17.67
N LEU A 8 10.96 -10.43 16.67
CA LEU A 8 10.93 -8.97 16.78
C LEU A 8 9.51 -8.49 17.05
N ALA A 9 9.36 -7.63 18.06
CA ALA A 9 8.11 -6.92 18.28
C ALA A 9 7.79 -6.00 17.09
N THR A 10 6.52 -5.85 16.77
CA THR A 10 6.05 -4.93 15.71
C THR A 10 6.46 -3.48 15.98
N SER A 11 6.51 -3.08 17.26
CA SER A 11 7.03 -1.79 17.71
C SER A 11 8.49 -1.56 17.32
N SER A 12 9.31 -2.61 17.29
CA SER A 12 10.72 -2.55 16.87
C SER A 12 10.85 -2.14 15.40
N ILE A 13 9.95 -2.63 14.52
CA ILE A 13 9.95 -2.27 13.10
C ILE A 13 9.53 -0.80 12.93
N THR A 14 8.50 -0.35 13.65
CA THR A 14 8.09 1.07 13.65
C THR A 14 9.22 1.98 14.15
N GLY A 15 9.94 1.56 15.19
CA GLY A 15 11.11 2.27 15.70
C GLY A 15 12.26 2.33 14.68
N LEU A 16 12.53 1.22 13.99
CA LEU A 16 13.53 1.15 12.92
C LEU A 16 13.21 2.12 11.78
N VAL A 17 11.97 2.10 11.28
CA VAL A 17 11.53 3.01 10.21
C VAL A 17 11.63 4.46 10.68
N GLY A 18 11.22 4.76 11.92
CA GLY A 18 11.37 6.10 12.49
C GLY A 18 12.83 6.60 12.51
N ARG A 19 13.77 5.75 12.90
CA ARG A 19 15.21 6.08 12.85
C ARG A 19 15.71 6.26 11.41
N ALA A 20 15.22 5.46 10.47
CA ALA A 20 15.54 5.63 9.05
C ALA A 20 15.03 6.97 8.51
N CYS A 21 13.80 7.38 8.85
CA CYS A 21 13.26 8.69 8.49
C CYS A 21 14.14 9.84 9.02
N ALA A 22 14.55 9.75 10.30
CA ALA A 22 15.43 10.76 10.91
C ALA A 22 16.78 10.86 10.19
N ARG A 23 17.40 9.72 9.87
CA ARG A 23 18.65 9.67 9.10
C ARG A 23 18.51 10.25 7.70
N ALA A 24 17.39 10.00 7.04
CA ALA A 24 17.09 10.51 5.70
C ALA A 24 16.57 11.96 5.68
N ARG A 25 16.35 12.57 6.86
CA ARG A 25 15.77 13.93 7.00
C ARG A 25 14.42 14.09 6.31
N VAL A 26 13.57 13.06 6.38
CA VAL A 26 12.19 13.08 5.87
C VAL A 26 11.18 13.05 7.01
N ALA A 27 9.95 13.47 6.72
CA ALA A 27 8.84 13.35 7.65
C ALA A 27 8.68 11.89 8.13
N ARG A 28 8.45 11.71 9.43
CA ARG A 28 8.35 10.38 10.02
C ARG A 28 7.09 9.66 9.53
N PHE A 29 7.26 8.44 9.04
CA PHE A 29 6.17 7.51 8.74
C PHE A 29 6.44 6.13 9.33
N GLY A 30 5.42 5.27 9.32
CA GLY A 30 5.52 3.89 9.80
C GLY A 30 5.71 2.87 8.66
N PRO A 31 5.87 1.58 8.99
CA PRO A 31 6.09 0.51 8.00
C PRO A 31 4.95 0.40 6.97
N HIS A 32 3.72 0.77 7.35
CA HIS A 32 2.59 0.80 6.42
C HIS A 32 2.78 1.86 5.32
N GLY A 33 3.45 2.99 5.61
CA GLY A 33 3.77 4.01 4.62
C GLY A 33 4.71 3.48 3.53
N ILE A 34 5.71 2.68 3.90
CA ILE A 34 6.60 1.99 2.95
C ILE A 34 5.80 1.06 2.04
N ARG A 35 4.93 0.24 2.63
CA ARG A 35 4.08 -0.69 1.85
C ARG A 35 3.17 0.07 0.88
N HIS A 36 2.60 1.18 1.32
CA HIS A 36 1.75 2.03 0.48
C HIS A 36 2.53 2.67 -0.67
N ALA A 37 3.72 3.22 -0.40
CA ALA A 37 4.58 3.80 -1.42
C ALA A 37 4.98 2.77 -2.48
N ALA A 38 5.43 1.58 -2.06
CA ALA A 38 5.77 0.49 -2.98
C ALA A 38 4.58 0.08 -3.86
N ALA A 39 3.38 -0.04 -3.28
CA ALA A 39 2.17 -0.34 -4.05
C ALA A 39 1.87 0.74 -5.09
N CYS A 40 2.00 2.02 -4.72
CA CYS A 40 1.77 3.14 -5.62
C CYS A 40 2.78 3.15 -6.78
N GLU A 41 4.06 2.91 -6.50
CA GLU A 41 5.11 2.84 -7.53
C GLU A 41 4.87 1.69 -8.51
N LEU A 42 4.48 0.51 -8.02
CA LEU A 42 4.15 -0.64 -8.87
C LEU A 42 2.93 -0.37 -9.75
N LEU A 43 1.87 0.23 -9.20
CA LEU A 43 0.69 0.64 -9.96
C LEU A 43 1.05 1.66 -11.04
N ALA A 44 1.86 2.67 -10.71
CA ALA A 44 2.33 3.67 -11.66
C ALA A 44 3.19 3.07 -12.77
N GLY A 45 3.96 2.02 -12.44
CA GLY A 45 4.70 1.20 -13.41
C GLY A 45 3.83 0.26 -14.25
N GLY A 46 2.51 0.27 -14.06
CA GLY A 46 1.55 -0.51 -14.84
C GLY A 46 1.25 -1.90 -14.31
N ALA A 47 1.82 -2.30 -13.17
CA ALA A 47 1.57 -3.60 -12.56
C ALA A 47 0.08 -3.80 -12.24
N SER A 48 -0.39 -5.04 -12.40
CA SER A 48 -1.75 -5.45 -12.04
C SER A 48 -1.93 -5.58 -10.53
N MET A 49 -3.18 -5.51 -10.08
CA MET A 49 -3.53 -5.72 -8.67
C MET A 49 -3.09 -7.10 -8.15
N THR A 50 -3.10 -8.11 -9.02
CA THR A 50 -2.64 -9.47 -8.69
C THR A 50 -1.14 -9.50 -8.44
N GLU A 51 -0.33 -8.91 -9.34
CA GLU A 51 1.13 -8.83 -9.19
C GLU A 51 1.52 -8.07 -7.92
N ILE A 52 0.85 -6.93 -7.65
CA ILE A 52 1.07 -6.15 -6.43
C ILE A 52 0.74 -6.98 -5.19
N GLY A 53 -0.38 -7.70 -5.19
CA GLY A 53 -0.78 -8.56 -4.07
C GLY A 53 0.24 -9.67 -3.80
N GLN A 54 0.75 -10.30 -4.86
CA GLN A 54 1.78 -11.33 -4.76
C GLN A 54 3.10 -10.77 -4.20
N LEU A 55 3.58 -9.64 -4.74
CA LEU A 55 4.83 -9.03 -4.32
C LEU A 55 4.77 -8.52 -2.87
N LEU A 56 3.65 -7.94 -2.46
CA LEU A 56 3.42 -7.46 -1.09
C LEU A 56 2.96 -8.55 -0.11
N ARG A 57 2.80 -9.78 -0.61
CA ARG A 57 2.39 -10.98 0.13
C ARG A 57 1.04 -10.81 0.84
N HIS A 58 0.06 -10.26 0.14
CA HIS A 58 -1.29 -10.14 0.65
C HIS A 58 -2.03 -11.49 0.55
N ALA A 59 -2.67 -11.88 1.64
CA ALA A 59 -3.45 -13.11 1.69
C ALA A 59 -4.82 -12.97 1.00
N GLN A 60 -5.32 -11.74 0.84
CA GLN A 60 -6.64 -11.45 0.29
C GLN A 60 -6.55 -10.32 -0.73
N GLU A 61 -7.23 -10.48 -1.86
CA GLU A 61 -7.33 -9.46 -2.90
C GLU A 61 -7.93 -8.15 -2.38
N ARG A 62 -8.89 -8.24 -1.45
CA ARG A 62 -9.50 -7.08 -0.80
C ARG A 62 -8.47 -6.17 -0.12
N THR A 63 -7.42 -6.75 0.46
CA THR A 63 -6.33 -5.98 1.07
C THR A 63 -5.54 -5.21 0.02
N THR A 64 -5.37 -5.77 -1.17
CA THR A 64 -4.71 -5.09 -2.29
C THR A 64 -5.61 -4.04 -2.92
N ALA A 65 -6.91 -4.30 -3.02
CA ALA A 65 -7.92 -3.42 -3.64
C ALA A 65 -7.91 -1.99 -3.08
N ILE A 66 -7.43 -1.78 -1.84
CA ILE A 66 -7.30 -0.44 -1.24
C ILE A 66 -6.40 0.50 -2.06
N TYR A 67 -5.51 -0.02 -2.91
CA TYR A 67 -4.61 0.75 -3.75
C TYR A 67 -5.25 1.17 -5.08
N ALA A 68 -6.37 0.55 -5.49
CA ALA A 68 -7.04 0.89 -6.74
C ALA A 68 -7.40 2.38 -6.83
N LYS A 69 -7.76 3.00 -5.69
CA LYS A 69 -8.12 4.43 -5.59
C LYS A 69 -7.03 5.39 -6.09
N VAL A 70 -5.78 4.93 -6.15
CA VAL A 70 -4.63 5.73 -6.60
C VAL A 70 -4.67 5.90 -8.13
N ASP A 71 -5.14 4.90 -8.86
CA ASP A 71 -5.26 4.94 -10.32
C ASP A 71 -6.66 5.40 -10.77
N ARG A 72 -6.91 6.69 -10.56
CA ARG A 72 -8.19 7.32 -10.93
C ARG A 72 -8.47 7.27 -12.43
N ALA A 73 -7.44 7.28 -13.28
CA ALA A 73 -7.60 7.26 -14.72
C ALA A 73 -8.16 5.90 -15.19
N ARG A 74 -7.56 4.79 -14.74
CA ARG A 74 -8.12 3.46 -15.02
C ARG A 74 -9.50 3.26 -14.39
N LEU A 75 -9.71 3.74 -13.16
CA LEU A 75 -11.01 3.65 -12.51
C LEU A 75 -12.11 4.44 -13.25
N ALA A 76 -11.78 5.61 -13.82
CA ALA A 76 -12.74 6.40 -14.59
C ALA A 76 -13.26 5.65 -15.83
N GLY A 77 -12.41 4.84 -16.47
CA GLY A 77 -12.84 3.98 -17.59
C GLY A 77 -13.82 2.86 -17.20
N LEU A 78 -13.91 2.53 -15.92
CA LEU A 78 -14.86 1.54 -15.38
C LEU A 78 -16.15 2.18 -14.85
N ALA A 79 -16.20 3.50 -14.73
CA ALA A 79 -17.36 4.19 -14.17
C ALA A 79 -18.55 4.06 -15.13
N ALA A 80 -19.64 3.46 -14.64
CA ALA A 80 -20.91 3.51 -15.35
C ALA A 80 -21.45 4.95 -15.33
N PRO A 81 -22.19 5.38 -16.38
CA PRO A 81 -22.94 6.62 -16.33
C PRO A 81 -23.79 6.64 -15.06
N CYS A 82 -23.72 7.74 -14.30
CA CYS A 82 -24.63 7.91 -13.18
C CYS A 82 -26.06 7.76 -13.72
N PRO A 83 -26.89 6.86 -13.18
CA PRO A 83 -28.28 6.78 -13.59
C PRO A 83 -28.88 8.15 -13.28
N THR A 84 -29.17 8.92 -14.33
CA THR A 84 -29.79 10.24 -14.22
C THR A 84 -30.96 10.08 -13.28
N GLY A 85 -30.90 10.70 -12.10
CA GLY A 85 -31.96 10.59 -11.12
C GLY A 85 -33.25 10.93 -11.83
N ALA A 86 -34.17 9.97 -11.94
CA ALA A 86 -35.48 10.25 -12.49
C ALA A 86 -36.02 11.45 -11.70
N ALA A 87 -36.19 12.58 -12.40
CA ALA A 87 -36.83 13.74 -11.82
C ALA A 87 -38.15 13.27 -11.23
N ARG A 88 -38.29 13.47 -9.93
CA ARG A 88 -39.44 13.03 -9.15
C ARG A 88 -40.65 13.88 -9.48
#